data_AF-A0A7C6YWZ2-F1
#
_entry.id   AF-A0A7C6YWZ2-F1
#
_cell.length_a   1.000
_cell.length_b   1.000
_cell.length_c   1.000
_cell.angle_alpha   90.00
_cell.angle_beta   90.00
_cell.angle_gamma   90.00
#
_symmetry.space_group_name_H-M   'P 1'
#
loop_
_entity.id
_entity.type
_entity.pdbx_description
1 polymer ?
#
loop_
_entity_poly.entity_id
_entity_poly.type
_entity_poly.pdbx_seq_one_letter_code
_entity_poly.pdbx_strand_id
1 'polypeptide(L)'
;MLRLFHNPEGEDGDGDGKSIPLRPGDIVQSTKGRDSGTIYVVVALLPPRYCLVSDGHKRTIANPKKKSYRHLKLLGHADSSILENWGMKDSLRNREIKKTLEEFLRN
;
A
#
# COMPACT_ATOMS: atom_id res chain seq x y z
N MET A 1 23.52 -19.61 -35.18
CA MET A 1 24.63 -19.01 -34.42
C MET A 1 25.12 -17.79 -35.21
N LEU A 2 24.59 -16.61 -34.90
CA LEU A 2 25.05 -15.31 -35.41
C LEU A 2 24.87 -14.30 -34.26
N ARG A 3 25.94 -13.56 -33.96
CA ARG A 3 26.06 -12.60 -32.84
C ARG A 3 25.42 -11.25 -33.16
N LEU A 4 25.14 -10.52 -32.07
CA LEU A 4 25.16 -9.06 -31.91
C LEU A 4 23.98 -8.26 -32.50
N PHE A 5 23.08 -7.84 -31.61
CA PHE A 5 22.74 -6.42 -31.45
C PHE A 5 22.55 -6.14 -29.96
N HIS A 6 23.55 -5.53 -29.33
CA HIS A 6 23.32 -4.68 -28.17
C HIS A 6 22.51 -3.48 -28.70
N ASN A 7 21.35 -3.21 -28.11
CA ASN A 7 20.68 -1.93 -28.29
C ASN A 7 20.88 -1.12 -27.00
N PRO A 8 21.90 -0.25 -26.91
CA PRO A 8 21.88 0.86 -25.98
C PRO A 8 20.92 1.94 -26.52
N GLU A 9 20.71 3.02 -25.76
CA GLU A 9 19.74 4.12 -25.96
C GLU A 9 18.41 3.82 -25.25
N GLY A 10 18.09 4.41 -24.10
CA GLY A 10 18.32 5.81 -23.71
C GLY A 10 17.03 6.57 -23.96
N GLU A 11 16.10 6.50 -23.01
CA GLU A 11 14.98 7.44 -22.95
C GLU A 11 15.17 8.33 -21.72
N ASP A 12 15.58 9.57 -22.00
CA ASP A 12 15.59 10.70 -21.10
C ASP A 12 14.14 11.05 -20.67
N GLY A 13 13.94 11.32 -19.38
CA GLY A 13 12.65 11.75 -18.85
C GLY A 13 12.72 12.22 -17.39
N ASP A 14 12.99 13.51 -17.22
CA ASP A 14 12.97 14.30 -15.99
C ASP A 14 11.77 14.02 -15.06
N GLY A 15 12.00 13.97 -13.75
CA GLY A 15 10.91 13.93 -12.78
C GLY A 15 11.32 13.62 -11.34
N ASP A 16 11.65 14.67 -10.57
CA ASP A 16 11.58 14.75 -9.10
C ASP A 16 11.69 13.40 -8.37
N GLY A 17 12.90 13.01 -7.99
CA GLY A 17 13.20 11.83 -7.16
C GLY A 17 12.66 11.94 -5.73
N LYS A 18 11.36 12.22 -5.56
CA LYS A 18 10.66 12.12 -4.29
C LYS A 18 10.55 10.65 -3.92
N SER A 19 11.39 10.23 -2.98
CA SER A 19 11.24 8.95 -2.28
C SER A 19 9.81 8.83 -1.76
N ILE A 20 9.08 7.82 -2.22
CA ILE A 20 7.74 7.52 -1.70
C ILE A 20 7.91 7.10 -0.24
N PRO A 21 7.26 7.77 0.73
CA PRO A 21 7.54 7.56 2.15
C PRO A 21 6.82 6.33 2.74
N LEU A 22 6.11 5.56 1.92
CA LEU A 22 5.31 4.41 2.33
C LEU A 22 5.52 3.24 1.36
N ARG A 23 5.26 2.05 1.85
CA ARG A 23 5.26 0.79 1.09
C ARG A 23 4.02 -0.04 1.40
N PRO A 24 3.63 -0.98 0.52
CA PRO A 24 2.59 -1.95 0.85
C PRO A 24 2.91 -2.67 2.17
N GLY A 25 1.88 -2.94 2.97
CA GLY A 25 1.99 -3.54 4.31
C GLY A 25 2.11 -2.50 5.43
N ASP A 26 2.43 -1.24 5.13
CA ASP A 26 2.48 -0.21 6.16
C ASP A 26 1.12 0.00 6.83
N ILE A 27 1.12 0.06 8.16
CA ILE A 27 -0.03 0.41 8.98
C ILE A 27 -0.03 1.93 9.14
N VAL A 28 -1.10 2.57 8.70
CA VAL A 28 -1.20 4.03 8.61
C VAL A 28 -2.50 4.53 9.24
N GLN A 29 -2.44 5.72 9.84
CA GLN A 29 -3.63 6.43 10.30
C GLN A 29 -3.98 7.57 9.33
N SER A 30 -5.25 7.67 8.99
CA SER A 30 -5.79 8.82 8.26
C SER A 30 -5.84 10.05 9.17
N THR A 31 -5.16 11.13 8.80
CA THR A 31 -5.08 12.36 9.61
C THR A 31 -6.09 13.43 9.24
N LYS A 32 -6.76 13.30 8.08
CA LYS A 32 -7.73 14.28 7.56
C LYS A 32 -8.85 13.64 6.73
N GLY A 33 -10.00 14.30 6.70
CA GLY A 33 -11.18 13.92 5.89
C GLY A 33 -12.21 13.08 6.66
N ARG A 34 -13.19 12.51 5.93
CA ARG A 34 -14.32 11.77 6.53
C ARG A 34 -13.91 10.63 7.47
N ASP A 35 -12.79 9.99 7.19
CA ASP A 35 -12.29 8.83 7.94
C ASP A 35 -11.05 9.24 8.75
N SER A 36 -11.04 10.47 9.28
CA SER A 36 -9.96 10.92 10.16
C SER A 36 -9.93 10.06 11.42
N GLY A 37 -8.73 9.67 11.85
CA GLY A 37 -8.51 8.77 12.99
C GLY A 37 -8.55 7.28 12.65
N THR A 38 -9.12 6.89 11.51
CA THR A 38 -9.18 5.48 11.09
C THR A 38 -7.81 4.94 10.67
N ILE A 39 -7.50 3.72 11.10
CA ILE A 39 -6.27 3.00 10.77
C ILE A 39 -6.53 2.06 9.59
N TYR A 40 -5.54 1.96 8.70
CA TYR A 40 -5.57 1.12 7.52
C TYR A 40 -4.23 0.45 7.29
N VAL A 41 -4.22 -0.57 6.44
CA VAL A 41 -3.02 -1.11 5.79
C VAL A 41 -2.91 -0.54 4.38
N VAL A 42 -1.70 -0.14 3.99
CA VAL A 42 -1.39 0.22 2.59
C VAL A 42 -1.36 -1.06 1.75
N VAL A 43 -2.22 -1.15 0.73
CA VAL A 43 -2.29 -2.34 -0.13
C VAL A 43 -1.60 -2.15 -1.47
N ALA A 44 -1.50 -0.91 -1.95
CA ALA A 44 -0.77 -0.58 -3.17
C ALA A 44 -0.34 0.89 -3.19
N LEU A 45 0.74 1.19 -3.90
CA LEU A 45 1.21 2.55 -4.13
C LEU A 45 0.67 3.09 -5.46
N LEU A 46 0.30 4.36 -5.48
CA LEU A 46 -0.12 5.09 -6.68
C LEU A 46 0.71 6.38 -6.79
N PRO A 47 1.95 6.27 -7.29
CA PRO A 47 2.84 7.41 -7.41
C PRO A 47 2.22 8.55 -8.25
N PRO A 48 2.59 9.81 -8.01
CA PRO A 48 3.58 10.25 -7.01
C PRO A 48 2.99 10.64 -5.64
N ARG A 49 1.66 10.66 -5.48
CA ARG A 49 1.01 11.35 -4.34
C ARG A 49 -0.01 10.52 -3.57
N TYR A 50 -0.35 9.33 -4.05
CA TYR A 50 -1.47 8.55 -3.54
C TYR A 50 -1.09 7.10 -3.25
N CYS A 51 -1.91 6.44 -2.45
CA CYS A 51 -1.90 5.00 -2.29
C CYS A 51 -3.32 4.48 -2.13
N LEU A 52 -3.44 3.17 -2.19
CA LEU A 52 -4.64 2.43 -1.85
C LEU A 52 -4.48 1.88 -0.43
N VAL A 53 -5.50 2.07 0.39
CA VAL A 53 -5.53 1.60 1.78
C VAL A 53 -6.79 0.79 2.06
N SER A 54 -6.68 -0.21 2.94
CA SER A 54 -7.74 -1.15 3.28
C SER A 54 -7.80 -1.37 4.79
N ASP A 55 -9.00 -1.51 5.34
CA ASP A 55 -9.23 -1.95 6.72
C ASP A 55 -9.78 -3.39 6.79
N GLY A 56 -9.97 -4.04 5.62
CA GLY A 56 -10.51 -5.39 5.52
C GLY A 56 -11.99 -5.51 5.88
N HIS A 57 -12.69 -4.40 6.18
CA HIS A 57 -14.10 -4.41 6.55
C HIS A 57 -14.94 -3.41 5.75
N LYS A 58 -14.82 -2.11 6.02
CA LYS A 58 -15.53 -1.05 5.27
C LYS A 58 -14.83 -0.73 3.96
N ARG A 59 -13.50 -0.88 3.94
CA ARG A 59 -12.63 -0.72 2.77
C ARG A 59 -11.89 -2.04 2.59
N THR A 60 -12.41 -2.86 1.70
CA THR A 60 -11.85 -4.16 1.36
C THR A 60 -10.78 -4.03 0.29
N ILE A 61 -10.04 -5.10 0.01
CA ILE A 61 -9.08 -5.16 -1.11
C ILE A 61 -9.74 -4.91 -2.47
N ALA A 62 -10.99 -5.37 -2.65
CA ALA A 62 -11.76 -5.13 -3.88
C ALA A 62 -12.30 -3.69 -3.98
N ASN A 63 -12.49 -3.00 -2.86
CA ASN A 63 -12.92 -1.61 -2.82
C ASN A 63 -12.02 -0.76 -1.89
N PRO A 64 -10.73 -0.65 -2.23
CA PRO A 64 -9.76 0.01 -1.38
C PRO A 64 -9.94 1.51 -1.49
N LYS A 65 -9.55 2.22 -0.43
CA LYS A 65 -9.67 3.67 -0.41
C LYS A 65 -8.44 4.32 -1.01
N LYS A 66 -8.62 5.14 -2.06
CA LYS A 66 -7.57 6.05 -2.54
C LYS A 66 -7.31 7.15 -1.50
N LYS A 67 -6.06 7.27 -1.06
CA LYS A 67 -5.64 8.25 -0.04
C LYS A 67 -4.35 8.94 -0.47
N SER A 68 -4.18 10.19 -0.09
CA SER A 68 -2.93 10.93 -0.36
C SER A 68 -1.92 10.69 0.75
N TYR A 69 -0.65 10.50 0.38
CA TYR A 69 0.46 10.31 1.33
C TYR A 69 0.51 11.40 2.41
N ARG A 70 0.23 12.65 2.05
CA ARG A 70 0.25 13.80 2.98
C ARG A 70 -0.81 13.74 4.08
N HIS A 71 -1.81 12.86 3.95
CA HIS A 71 -2.91 12.69 4.91
C HIS A 71 -2.83 11.36 5.66
N LEU A 72 -1.66 10.72 5.62
CA LEU A 72 -1.37 9.47 6.29
C LEU A 72 -0.24 9.70 7.28
N LYS A 73 -0.40 9.15 8.48
CA LYS A 73 0.66 9.02 9.47
C LYS A 73 1.05 7.54 9.53
N LEU A 74 2.32 7.23 9.27
CA LEU A 74 2.85 5.89 9.48
C LEU A 74 2.80 5.55 10.97
N LEU A 75 2.23 4.40 11.31
CA LEU A 75 2.16 3.90 12.68
C LEU A 75 3.03 2.66 12.89
N GLY A 76 3.19 1.84 11.84
CA GLY A 76 3.95 0.60 11.92
C GLY A 76 3.93 -0.13 10.58
N HIS A 77 4.30 -1.40 10.61
CA HIS A 77 4.31 -2.26 9.44
C HIS A 77 3.64 -3.59 9.81
N ALA A 78 2.77 -4.08 8.93
CA ALA A 78 2.20 -5.41 9.06
C ALA A 78 3.26 -6.45 8.66
N ASP A 79 3.26 -7.60 9.34
CA ASP A 79 4.16 -8.69 9.00
C ASP A 79 3.97 -9.18 7.56
N SER A 80 5.02 -9.79 7.00
CA SER A 80 5.10 -10.18 5.58
C SER A 80 3.99 -11.15 5.14
N SER A 81 3.33 -11.82 6.08
CA SER A 81 2.22 -12.75 5.83
C SER A 81 1.05 -12.12 5.05
N ILE A 82 0.75 -10.83 5.28
CA ILE A 82 -0.29 -10.12 4.49
C ILE A 82 0.17 -9.86 3.05
N LEU A 83 1.48 -9.64 2.87
CA LEU A 83 2.08 -9.31 1.58
C LEU A 83 2.39 -10.52 0.72
N GLU A 84 2.55 -11.71 1.30
CA GLU A 84 2.89 -12.93 0.55
C GLU A 84 1.65 -13.58 -0.12
N ASN A 85 0.44 -13.23 0.33
CA ASN A 85 -0.81 -13.90 -0.08
C ASN A 85 -1.48 -13.36 -1.36
N TRP A 86 -0.72 -12.91 -2.38
CA TRP A 86 -1.31 -12.37 -3.63
C TRP A 86 -2.06 -13.38 -4.52
N GLY A 87 -2.13 -14.65 -4.13
CA GLY A 87 -2.95 -15.68 -4.79
C GLY A 87 -4.21 -16.12 -4.02
N MET A 88 -4.47 -15.57 -2.83
CA MET A 88 -5.64 -15.95 -2.02
C MET A 88 -6.91 -15.17 -2.40
N LYS A 89 -8.09 -15.77 -2.13
CA LYS A 89 -9.39 -15.10 -2.29
C LYS A 89 -9.43 -13.80 -1.47
N ASP A 90 -9.97 -12.73 -2.05
CA ASP A 90 -10.07 -11.41 -1.41
C ASP A 90 -10.69 -11.44 -0.01
N SER A 91 -11.66 -12.32 0.23
CA SER A 91 -12.30 -12.48 1.54
C SER A 91 -11.33 -12.93 2.65
N LEU A 92 -10.37 -13.80 2.32
CA LEU A 92 -9.36 -14.26 3.29
C LEU A 92 -8.39 -13.14 3.63
N ARG A 93 -7.91 -12.41 2.62
CA ARG A 93 -7.01 -11.28 2.83
C ARG A 93 -7.67 -10.15 3.61
N ASN A 94 -8.94 -9.87 3.35
CA ASN A 94 -9.72 -8.92 4.15
C ASN A 94 -9.77 -9.33 5.63
N ARG A 95 -9.96 -10.63 5.90
CA ARG A 95 -9.95 -11.17 7.27
C ARG A 95 -8.58 -11.03 7.93
N GLU A 96 -7.49 -11.29 7.20
CA GLU A 96 -6.12 -11.12 7.69
C GLU A 96 -5.83 -9.66 8.03
N ILE A 97 -6.13 -8.72 7.12
CA ILE A 97 -5.98 -7.28 7.37
C ILE A 97 -6.73 -6.86 8.63
N LYS A 98 -8.00 -7.27 8.75
CA LYS A 98 -8.82 -6.96 9.92
C LYS A 98 -8.16 -7.46 11.22
N LYS A 99 -7.73 -8.71 11.23
CA LYS A 99 -7.08 -9.34 12.40
C LYS A 99 -5.79 -8.62 12.79
N THR A 100 -4.93 -8.30 11.82
CA THR A 100 -3.67 -7.57 12.10
C THR A 100 -3.92 -6.19 12.66
N LEU A 101 -4.92 -5.45 12.15
CA LEU A 101 -5.27 -4.15 12.69
C LEU A 101 -5.86 -4.23 14.11
N GLU A 102 -6.66 -5.26 14.40
CA GLU A 102 -7.18 -5.52 15.75
C GLU A 102 -6.06 -5.88 16.73
N GLU A 103 -5.10 -6.71 16.31
CA GLU A 103 -3.92 -7.06 17.11
C GLU A 103 -3.01 -5.85 17.36
N PHE A 104 -2.79 -5.03 16.33
CA PHE A 104 -2.03 -3.79 16.43
C PHE A 104 -2.66 -2.79 17.40
N LEU A 105 -3.99 -2.71 17.46
CA LEU A 105 -4.72 -1.81 18.37
C LEU A 105 -4.78 -2.31 19.82
N ARG A 106 -4.56 -3.60 20.05
CA ARG A 106 -4.63 -4.21 21.38
C ARG A 106 -3.33 -4.04 22.18
N ASN A 107 -2.21 -3.83 21.49
CA ASN A 107 -0.89 -3.57 22.06
C ASN A 107 -0.63 -2.07 22.17
#